data_AF-A0A556S8I2-F1
#
_entry.id   AF-A0A556S8I2-F1
#
_cell.length_a   1.000
_cell.length_b   1.000
_cell.length_c   1.000
_cell.angle_alpha   90.00
_cell.angle_beta   90.00
_cell.angle_gamma   90.00
#
_symmetry.space_group_name_H-M   'P 1'
#
loop_
_entity.id
_entity.type
_entity.pdbx_description
1 polymer ?
#
loop_
_entity_poly.entity_id
_entity_poly.type
_entity_poly.pdbx_seq_one_letter_code
_entity_poly.pdbx_strand_id
1 'polypeptide(L)'
;MSIKKLLLISAAISTSLFLNACSGSNYQPTVGGSQVQFIDTKPAANCQYLGKAEGRRSTFFSGLKTHSELIRDAASELRNNAAAMGGNMIYNAQDASQQYISDIAPTDVVMVGEVYNCK
;
A
#
# COMPACT_ATOMS: atom_id res chain seq x y z
N MET A 1 -17.08 52.26 22.97
CA MET A 1 -15.80 51.51 22.82
C MET A 1 -16.14 50.03 22.94
N SER A 2 -15.56 49.13 22.13
CA SER A 2 -15.65 47.65 22.27
C SER A 2 -16.63 46.83 21.41
N ILE A 3 -16.86 47.18 20.13
CA ILE A 3 -17.34 46.20 19.12
C ILE A 3 -16.26 45.92 18.06
N LYS A 4 -15.44 46.93 17.72
CA LYS A 4 -14.31 46.79 16.78
C LYS A 4 -13.19 45.85 17.26
N LYS A 5 -13.10 45.59 18.57
CA LYS A 5 -12.06 44.71 19.15
C LYS A 5 -12.40 43.22 19.04
N LEU A 6 -13.67 42.84 18.91
CA LEU A 6 -14.05 41.42 18.79
C LEU A 6 -13.77 40.83 17.39
N LEU A 7 -13.82 41.65 16.34
CA LEU A 7 -13.51 41.21 14.97
C LEU A 7 -12.00 40.97 14.72
N LEU A 8 -11.13 41.52 15.57
CA LEU A 8 -9.68 41.33 15.45
C LEU A 8 -9.19 40.04 16.13
N ILE A 9 -10.00 39.42 17.00
CA ILE A 9 -9.63 38.17 17.69
C ILE A 9 -10.10 36.95 16.88
N SER A 10 -11.15 37.07 16.07
CA SER A 10 -11.55 36.00 15.14
C SER A 10 -10.59 35.80 13.96
N ALA A 11 -9.66 36.73 13.73
CA ALA A 11 -8.64 36.62 12.70
C ALA A 11 -7.40 35.81 13.11
N ALA A 12 -7.35 35.31 14.36
CA ALA A 12 -6.18 34.60 14.90
C ALA A 12 -6.33 33.07 14.98
N ILE A 13 -7.47 32.49 14.56
CA ILE A 13 -7.77 31.06 14.82
C ILE A 13 -7.81 30.21 13.53
N SER A 14 -7.70 30.80 12.34
CA SER A 14 -7.95 30.06 11.09
C SER A 14 -6.70 29.71 10.28
N THR A 15 -5.50 29.75 10.90
CA THR A 15 -4.23 29.52 10.18
C THR A 15 -3.32 28.47 10.81
N SER A 16 -3.84 27.58 11.66
CA SER A 16 -3.29 26.23 11.75
C SER A 16 -3.73 25.44 10.52
N LEU A 17 -3.16 25.81 9.36
CA LEU A 17 -3.05 24.91 8.23
C LEU A 17 -2.48 23.61 8.79
N PHE A 18 -3.26 22.55 8.71
CA PHE A 18 -2.75 21.19 8.75
C PHE A 18 -1.80 21.04 7.55
N LEU A 19 -0.55 21.49 7.71
CA LEU A 19 0.57 21.09 6.87
C LEU A 19 0.91 19.63 7.20
N ASN A 20 0.00 18.72 6.90
CA ASN A 20 0.39 17.35 6.53
C ASN A 20 0.72 17.35 5.04
N ALA A 21 1.71 18.17 4.66
CA ALA A 21 2.43 18.01 3.42
C ALA A 21 3.46 16.89 3.62
N CYS A 22 3.00 15.65 3.77
CA CYS A 22 3.84 14.49 3.49
C CYS A 22 3.88 14.33 1.97
N SER A 23 4.54 15.26 1.29
CA SER A 23 4.99 15.12 -0.10
C SER A 23 6.18 14.16 -0.13
N GLY A 24 5.97 12.93 0.32
CA GLY A 24 6.73 11.81 -0.15
C GLY A 24 5.73 10.99 -0.95
N SER A 25 6.08 10.66 -2.18
CA SER A 25 5.44 9.60 -2.98
C SER A 25 5.65 8.26 -2.27
N ASN A 26 5.17 8.16 -1.03
CA ASN A 26 5.19 6.97 -0.22
C ASN A 26 4.05 6.14 -0.78
N TYR A 27 4.43 5.06 -1.45
CA TYR A 27 3.50 4.01 -1.84
C TYR A 27 3.08 3.29 -0.55
N GLN A 28 2.31 4.01 0.27
CA GLN A 28 1.92 3.59 1.59
C GLN A 28 0.71 2.68 1.43
N PRO A 29 0.70 1.53 2.11
CA PRO A 29 -0.47 0.66 2.10
C PRO A 29 -1.69 1.47 2.53
N THR A 30 -2.79 1.32 1.79
CA THR A 30 -4.10 1.88 2.12
C THR A 30 -4.51 1.46 3.53
N VAL A 31 -5.52 2.12 4.11
CA VAL A 31 -6.04 1.74 5.44
C VAL A 31 -6.44 0.25 5.47
N GLY A 32 -7.03 -0.25 4.39
CA GLY A 32 -7.32 -1.68 4.21
C GLY A 32 -6.07 -2.55 4.03
N GLY A 33 -5.14 -2.15 3.16
CA GLY A 33 -3.90 -2.88 2.92
C GLY A 33 -2.98 -2.96 4.15
N SER A 34 -3.05 -1.97 5.04
CA SER A 34 -2.28 -1.97 6.29
C SER A 34 -2.79 -3.01 7.31
N GLN A 35 -4.04 -3.45 7.19
CA GLN A 35 -4.61 -4.52 8.01
C GLN A 35 -4.27 -5.91 7.49
N VAL A 36 -3.79 -6.02 6.26
CA VAL A 36 -3.43 -7.29 5.64
C VAL A 36 -2.05 -7.75 6.13
N GLN A 37 -2.00 -8.95 6.68
CA GLN A 37 -0.78 -9.55 7.21
C GLN A 37 -0.19 -10.58 6.25
N PHE A 38 1.13 -10.58 6.10
CA PHE A 38 1.84 -11.68 5.44
C PHE A 38 2.05 -12.80 6.44
N ILE A 39 1.70 -14.03 6.05
CA ILE A 39 1.86 -15.23 6.85
C ILE A 39 2.68 -16.26 6.07
N ASP A 40 3.70 -16.81 6.72
CA ASP A 40 4.54 -17.87 6.14
C ASP A 40 3.95 -19.27 6.40
N THR A 41 3.05 -19.38 7.37
CA THR A 41 2.33 -20.60 7.71
C THR A 41 0.98 -20.62 7.03
N LYS A 42 0.57 -21.78 6.53
CA LYS A 42 -0.72 -21.93 5.86
C LYS A 42 -1.83 -21.59 6.85
N PRO A 43 -2.76 -20.68 6.50
CA PRO A 43 -3.85 -20.31 7.39
C PRO A 43 -4.73 -21.52 7.70
N ALA A 44 -5.31 -21.54 8.91
CA ALA A 44 -6.14 -22.63 9.38
C ALA A 44 -7.39 -22.82 8.49
N ALA A 45 -7.99 -24.02 8.53
CA ALA A 45 -9.10 -24.39 7.64
C ALA A 45 -10.37 -23.54 7.81
N ASN A 46 -10.46 -22.73 8.87
CA ASN A 46 -11.53 -21.75 9.06
C ASN A 46 -11.36 -20.48 8.21
N CYS A 47 -10.25 -20.31 7.51
CA CYS A 47 -10.01 -19.18 6.63
C CYS A 47 -10.52 -19.45 5.21
N GLN A 48 -11.29 -18.51 4.67
CA GLN A 48 -11.80 -18.58 3.31
C GLN A 48 -10.72 -18.15 2.31
N TYR A 49 -10.40 -19.00 1.35
CA TYR A 49 -9.58 -18.62 0.22
C TYR A 49 -10.37 -17.71 -0.72
N LEU A 50 -9.81 -16.53 -1.02
CA LEU A 50 -10.45 -15.53 -1.88
C LEU A 50 -9.87 -15.51 -3.31
N GLY A 51 -8.63 -15.95 -3.48
CA GLY A 51 -7.95 -15.95 -4.78
C GLY A 51 -6.47 -15.59 -4.67
N LYS A 52 -5.84 -15.32 -5.81
CA LYS A 52 -4.46 -14.80 -5.87
C LYS A 52 -4.51 -13.30 -6.17
N ALA A 53 -3.72 -12.53 -5.43
CA ALA A 53 -3.47 -11.13 -5.72
C ALA A 53 -2.05 -10.95 -6.28
N GLU A 54 -1.88 -9.92 -7.09
CA GLU A 54 -0.60 -9.50 -7.65
C GLU A 54 -0.37 -8.03 -7.32
N GLY A 55 0.86 -7.64 -7.03
CA GLY A 55 1.30 -6.25 -6.97
C GLY A 55 2.51 -6.05 -7.88
N ARG A 56 2.50 -5.03 -8.73
CA ARG A 56 3.54 -4.83 -9.75
C ARG A 56 4.11 -3.43 -9.72
N ARG A 57 5.43 -3.31 -9.83
CA ARG A 57 6.15 -2.03 -9.88
C ARG A 57 7.19 -2.03 -10.98
N SER A 58 7.08 -1.05 -11.88
CA SER A 58 8.04 -0.88 -12.96
C SER A 58 9.26 -0.10 -12.50
N THR A 59 10.46 -0.67 -12.60
CA THR A 59 11.73 0.06 -12.38
C THR A 59 11.95 1.18 -13.40
N PHE A 60 11.44 1.05 -14.64
CA PHE A 60 11.73 1.97 -15.75
C PHE A 60 11.33 3.42 -15.44
N PHE A 61 10.20 3.62 -14.77
CA PHE A 61 9.71 4.93 -14.36
C PHE A 61 9.99 5.25 -12.88
N SER A 62 10.66 4.36 -12.16
CA SER A 62 10.85 4.50 -10.70
C SER A 62 12.09 5.30 -10.29
N GLY A 63 12.90 5.77 -11.25
CA GLY A 63 14.06 6.63 -10.99
C GLY A 63 15.16 5.91 -10.21
N LEU A 64 15.74 6.59 -9.20
CA LEU A 64 16.85 6.10 -8.35
C LEU A 64 16.44 5.04 -7.31
N LYS A 65 15.19 4.55 -7.35
CA LYS A 65 14.72 3.53 -6.38
C LYS A 65 15.49 2.22 -6.57
N THR A 66 15.99 1.70 -5.47
CA THR A 66 16.64 0.38 -5.44
C THR A 66 15.62 -0.73 -5.69
N HIS A 67 16.09 -1.88 -6.17
CA HIS A 67 15.24 -3.06 -6.35
C HIS A 67 14.49 -3.44 -5.05
N SER A 68 15.15 -3.34 -3.90
CA SER A 68 14.54 -3.59 -2.59
C SER A 68 13.39 -2.63 -2.25
N GLU A 69 13.48 -1.36 -2.63
CA GLU A 69 12.38 -0.41 -2.45
C GLU A 69 11.19 -0.74 -3.35
N LEU A 70 11.45 -1.21 -4.56
CA LEU A 70 10.40 -1.61 -5.49
C LEU A 70 9.67 -2.87 -5.05
N ILE A 71 10.38 -3.83 -4.45
CA ILE A 71 9.76 -4.99 -3.80
C ILE A 71 8.85 -4.54 -2.66
N ARG A 72 9.26 -3.57 -1.85
CA ARG A 72 8.43 -3.04 -0.75
C ARG A 72 7.20 -2.31 -1.27
N ASP A 73 7.33 -1.55 -2.35
CA ASP A 73 6.22 -0.88 -3.01
C ASP A 73 5.25 -1.91 -3.64
N ALA A 74 5.78 -2.94 -4.31
CA ALA A 74 4.99 -4.05 -4.89
C ALA A 74 4.28 -4.86 -3.82
N ALA A 75 4.93 -5.13 -2.68
CA ALA A 75 4.31 -5.79 -1.54
C ALA A 75 3.22 -4.93 -0.87
N SER A 76 3.34 -3.59 -0.94
CA SER A 76 2.30 -2.69 -0.46
C SER A 76 1.11 -2.65 -1.41
N GLU A 77 1.35 -2.72 -2.72
CA GLU A 77 0.32 -2.88 -3.74
C GLU A 77 -0.43 -4.21 -3.59
N LEU A 78 0.32 -5.31 -3.41
CA LEU A 78 -0.23 -6.63 -3.17
C LEU A 78 -1.17 -6.64 -1.95
N ARG A 79 -0.79 -5.95 -0.86
CA ARG A 79 -1.64 -5.74 0.32
C ARG A 79 -2.90 -4.95 0.00
N ASN A 80 -2.80 -3.89 -0.79
CA ASN A 80 -3.97 -3.11 -1.22
C ASN A 80 -4.94 -3.96 -2.04
N ASN A 81 -4.43 -4.76 -2.96
CA ASN A 81 -5.24 -5.65 -3.79
C ASN A 81 -5.89 -6.77 -2.95
N ALA A 82 -5.16 -7.36 -2.01
CA ALA A 82 -5.70 -8.32 -1.06
C ALA A 82 -6.83 -7.71 -0.20
N ALA A 83 -6.66 -6.47 0.27
CA ALA A 83 -7.70 -5.76 1.01
C ALA A 83 -8.92 -5.44 0.14
N ALA A 84 -8.72 -5.07 -1.13
CA ALA A 84 -9.80 -4.83 -2.08
C ALA A 84 -10.62 -6.11 -2.36
N MET A 85 -9.99 -7.28 -2.29
CA MET A 85 -10.66 -8.59 -2.33
C MET A 85 -11.42 -8.93 -1.04
N GLY A 86 -11.26 -8.14 0.03
CA GLY A 86 -11.83 -8.41 1.35
C GLY A 86 -11.02 -9.43 2.15
N GLY A 87 -9.76 -9.67 1.79
CA GLY A 87 -8.83 -10.52 2.54
C GLY A 87 -8.10 -9.75 3.62
N ASN A 88 -7.66 -10.48 4.64
CA ASN A 88 -6.86 -9.97 5.76
C ASN A 88 -5.51 -10.68 5.90
N MET A 89 -5.30 -11.79 5.18
CA MET A 89 -4.04 -12.53 5.22
C MET A 89 -3.57 -12.86 3.82
N ILE A 90 -2.26 -12.70 3.58
CA ILE A 90 -1.59 -13.15 2.37
C ILE A 90 -0.64 -14.28 2.74
N TYR A 91 -0.86 -15.44 2.14
CA TYR A 91 0.00 -16.61 2.26
C TYR A 91 0.87 -16.78 1.01
N ASN A 92 2.08 -17.33 1.22
CA ASN A 92 3.01 -17.67 0.15
C ASN A 92 3.27 -16.50 -0.82
N ALA A 93 3.62 -15.34 -0.27
CA ALA A 93 3.99 -14.18 -1.08
C ALA A 93 5.37 -14.41 -1.70
N GLN A 94 5.43 -14.48 -3.03
CA GLN A 94 6.65 -14.79 -3.77
C GLN A 94 6.92 -13.71 -4.82
N ASP A 95 8.21 -13.49 -5.07
CA ASP A 95 8.65 -12.69 -6.21
C ASP A 95 8.46 -13.51 -7.49
N ALA A 96 7.50 -13.09 -8.31
CA ALA A 96 7.22 -13.65 -9.62
C ALA A 96 7.82 -12.79 -10.76
N SER A 97 8.66 -11.79 -10.46
CA SER A 97 9.33 -10.98 -11.49
C SER A 97 10.01 -11.83 -12.56
N GLN A 98 10.68 -12.92 -12.15
CA GLN A 98 11.36 -13.86 -13.04
C GLN A 98 10.43 -14.65 -13.99
N GLN A 99 9.15 -14.77 -13.65
CA GLN A 99 8.16 -15.41 -14.54
C GLN A 99 7.60 -14.41 -15.55
N TYR A 100 7.57 -13.12 -15.22
CA TYR A 100 6.99 -12.05 -16.03
C TYR A 100 8.00 -11.29 -16.91
N ILE A 101 9.31 -11.40 -16.63
CA ILE A 101 10.41 -10.83 -17.45
C ILE A 101 10.38 -11.25 -18.93
N SER A 102 9.68 -12.34 -19.28
CA SER A 102 9.59 -12.84 -20.65
C SER A 102 8.58 -12.09 -21.52
N ASP A 103 7.56 -11.44 -20.94
CA ASP A 103 6.44 -10.83 -21.70
C ASP A 103 6.34 -9.30 -21.57
N ILE A 104 6.85 -8.71 -20.48
CA ILE A 104 6.67 -7.27 -20.20
C ILE A 104 7.94 -6.76 -19.52
N ALA A 105 8.67 -5.86 -20.19
CA ALA A 105 9.82 -5.07 -19.74
C ALA A 105 10.77 -5.74 -18.70
N PRO A 106 12.06 -5.97 -19.03
CA PRO A 106 13.00 -6.84 -18.29
C PRO A 106 13.39 -6.36 -16.87
N THR A 107 12.68 -5.39 -16.32
CA THR A 107 13.02 -4.73 -15.08
C THR A 107 11.80 -4.51 -14.17
N ASP A 108 10.63 -5.08 -14.47
CA ASP A 108 9.45 -4.95 -13.58
C ASP A 108 9.52 -5.93 -12.39
N VAL A 109 9.24 -5.43 -11.19
CA VAL A 109 9.12 -6.23 -9.97
C VAL A 109 7.67 -6.66 -9.81
N VAL A 110 7.43 -7.95 -9.66
CA VAL A 110 6.09 -8.52 -9.53
C VAL A 110 6.05 -9.42 -8.30
N MET A 111 5.12 -9.14 -7.39
CA MET A 111 4.86 -9.94 -6.20
C MET A 111 3.49 -10.57 -6.31
N VAL A 112 3.40 -11.89 -6.11
CA VAL A 112 2.13 -12.63 -6.11
C VAL A 112 1.93 -13.31 -4.77
N GLY A 113 0.70 -13.39 -4.30
CA GLY A 113 0.37 -14.06 -3.05
C GLY A 113 -1.06 -14.57 -3.04
N GLU A 114 -1.30 -15.61 -2.24
CA GLU A 114 -2.63 -16.16 -2.03
C GLU A 114 -3.36 -15.38 -0.94
N VAL A 115 -4.57 -14.91 -1.24
CA VAL A 115 -5.37 -14.07 -0.34
C VAL A 115 -6.39 -14.93 0.39
N TYR A 116 -6.40 -14.78 1.71
CA TYR A 116 -7.32 -15.43 2.62
C TYR A 116 -8.08 -14.40 3.45
N ASN A 117 -9.32 -14.75 3.79
CA ASN A 117 -10.13 -14.05 4.77
C ASN A 117 -10.36 -14.96 5.98
N CYS A 118 -9.70 -14.65 7.08
CA CYS A 118 -9.87 -15.30 8.37
C CYS A 118 -10.72 -14.40 9.26
N LYS A 119 -11.87 -14.91 9.72
CA LYS A 119 -12.72 -14.25 10.72
C LYS A 119 -12.53 -14.88 12.09
#